data_AF-A0A250VNY8-F1
#
_entry.id   AF-A0A250VNY8-F1
#
_cell.length_a   1.000
_cell.length_b   1.000
_cell.length_c   1.000
_cell.angle_alpha   90.00
_cell.angle_beta   90.00
_cell.angle_gamma   90.00
#
_symmetry.space_group_name_H-M   'P 1'
#
loop_
_entity.id
_entity.type
_entity.pdbx_description
1 polymer ?
#
loop_
_entity_poly.entity_id
_entity_poly.type
_entity_poly.pdbx_seq_one_letter_code
_entity_poly.pdbx_strand_id
1 'polypeptide(L)'
;MRHLFAAYDLGKDQLYGHIKKTRNRSKFLAFCRYLRSLHPADVRIAIVCDNYSPHLTTKPCRRVGAWAAAHNAEIVHTPTNSSWLNRIEAQGSMIRRHIIWRNKNAADKRLTALVHSANAA
;
A
#
# COMPACT_ATOMS: atom_id res chain seq x y z
N MET A 1 3.31 -2.32 -17.52
CA MET A 1 3.64 -1.72 -16.21
C MET A 1 2.96 -2.53 -15.10
N ARG A 2 3.60 -2.73 -13.94
CA ARG A 2 2.96 -3.37 -12.76
C ARG A 2 2.76 -2.31 -11.66
N HIS A 3 1.74 -2.47 -10.85
CA HIS A 3 1.36 -1.52 -9.80
C HIS A 3 1.38 -2.22 -8.44
N LEU A 4 2.02 -1.59 -7.46
CA LEU A 4 2.00 -2.04 -6.07
C LEU A 4 0.85 -1.35 -5.34
N PHE A 5 -0.06 -2.13 -4.78
CA PHE A 5 -0.93 -1.67 -3.69
C PHE A 5 -0.23 -2.02 -2.39
N ALA A 6 0.02 -1.03 -1.54
CA ALA A 6 0.64 -1.25 -0.25
C ALA A 6 -0.16 -0.58 0.87
N ALA A 7 -0.08 -1.13 2.07
CA ALA A 7 -0.64 -0.57 3.29
C ALA A 7 0.39 -0.71 4.41
N TYR A 8 0.41 0.25 5.31
CA TYR A 8 1.20 0.21 6.53
C TYR A 8 0.24 0.19 7.71
N ASP A 9 0.27 -0.89 8.47
CA ASP A 9 -0.52 -1.05 9.69
C ASP A 9 0.25 -0.44 10.86
N LEU A 10 -0.27 0.65 11.40
CA LEU A 10 0.32 1.40 12.51
C LEU A 10 0.25 0.64 13.84
N GLY A 11 -0.75 -0.24 14.02
CA GLY A 11 -0.92 -0.99 15.26
C GLY A 11 0.01 -2.19 15.35
N LYS A 12 0.34 -2.81 14.21
CA LYS A 12 1.26 -3.97 14.14
C LYS A 12 2.67 -3.63 13.69
N ASP A 13 2.91 -2.39 13.26
CA ASP A 13 4.15 -1.96 12.60
C ASP A 13 4.52 -2.85 11.40
N GLN A 14 3.54 -3.13 10.53
CA GLN A 14 3.71 -4.06 9.41
C GLN A 14 3.33 -3.45 8.06
N LEU A 15 4.12 -3.78 7.05
CA LEU A 15 3.86 -3.44 5.65
C LEU A 15 3.26 -4.62 4.90
N TYR A 16 2.14 -4.38 4.23
CA TYR A 16 1.48 -5.34 3.35
C TYR A 16 1.52 -4.83 1.92
N GLY A 17 1.72 -5.72 0.94
CA GLY A 17 1.87 -5.32 -0.44
C GLY A 17 1.40 -6.36 -1.45
N HIS A 18 0.59 -5.94 -2.43
CA HIS A 18 0.16 -6.77 -3.56
C HIS A 18 0.53 -6.12 -4.91
N ILE A 19 1.25 -6.86 -5.75
CA ILE A 19 1.55 -6.45 -7.12
C ILE A 19 0.39 -6.83 -8.05
N LYS A 20 -0.17 -5.86 -8.77
CA LYS A 20 -1.27 -6.04 -9.73
C LYS A 20 -0.89 -5.50 -11.12
N LYS A 21 -1.54 -6.04 -12.16
CA LYS A 21 -1.35 -5.58 -13.55
C LYS A 21 -2.01 -4.22 -13.82
N THR A 22 -3.04 -3.84 -13.06
CA THR A 22 -3.79 -2.59 -13.23
C THR A 22 -4.08 -1.94 -11.88
N ARG A 23 -4.22 -0.61 -11.88
CA ARG A 23 -4.58 0.21 -10.71
C ARG A 23 -6.01 0.72 -10.85
N ASN A 24 -7.00 -0.16 -10.68
CA ASN A 24 -8.42 0.18 -10.78
C ASN A 24 -9.17 -0.12 -9.48
N ARG A 25 -10.42 0.36 -9.39
CA ARG A 25 -11.26 0.23 -8.18
C ARG A 25 -11.53 -1.22 -7.78
N SER A 26 -11.65 -2.14 -8.74
CA SER A 26 -11.82 -3.57 -8.46
C SER A 26 -10.58 -4.16 -7.79
N LYS A 27 -9.37 -3.79 -8.25
CA LYS A 27 -8.11 -4.23 -7.63
C LYS A 27 -7.88 -3.58 -6.27
N PHE A 28 -8.26 -2.31 -6.10
CA PHE A 28 -8.26 -1.63 -4.81
C PHE A 28 -9.16 -2.34 -3.80
N LEU A 29 -10.43 -2.61 -4.14
CA LEU A 29 -11.35 -3.32 -3.24
C LEU A 29 -10.90 -4.76 -2.91
N ALA A 30 -10.24 -5.44 -3.85
CA ALA A 30 -9.64 -6.73 -3.56
C ALA A 30 -8.53 -6.61 -2.48
N PHE A 31 -7.76 -5.53 -2.52
CA PHE A 31 -6.75 -5.25 -1.49
C PHE A 31 -7.40 -4.85 -0.15
N CYS A 32 -8.42 -4.00 -0.15
CA CYS A 32 -9.15 -3.65 1.08
C CYS A 32 -9.79 -4.87 1.76
N ARG A 33 -10.36 -5.81 0.99
CA ARG A 33 -10.88 -7.08 1.54
C ARG A 33 -9.79 -7.90 2.21
N TYR A 34 -8.61 -7.98 1.59
CA TYR A 34 -7.46 -8.63 2.20
C TYR A 34 -7.06 -7.94 3.51
N LEU A 35 -6.89 -6.62 3.53
CA LEU A 35 -6.58 -5.89 4.76
C LEU A 35 -7.64 -6.15 5.84
N ARG A 36 -8.94 -6.13 5.48
CA ARG A 36 -10.01 -6.42 6.41
C ARG A 36 -9.91 -7.82 7.02
N SER A 37 -9.51 -8.83 6.25
CA SER A 37 -9.33 -10.18 6.79
C SER A 37 -8.18 -10.32 7.79
N LEU A 38 -7.28 -9.33 7.90
CA LEU A 38 -6.17 -9.34 8.87
C LEU A 38 -6.59 -8.90 10.28
N HIS A 39 -7.84 -8.49 10.47
CA HIS A 39 -8.36 -7.99 11.74
C HIS A 39 -9.70 -8.69 12.08
N PRO A 40 -10.04 -8.88 13.37
CA PRO A 40 -11.35 -9.39 13.79
C PRO A 40 -12.51 -8.55 13.23
N ALA A 41 -13.66 -9.16 12.93
CA ALA A 41 -14.80 -8.55 12.20
C ALA A 41 -15.49 -7.40 12.97
N ASP A 42 -15.47 -7.47 14.29
CA ASP A 42 -16.03 -6.54 15.26
C ASP A 42 -15.15 -5.29 15.47
N VAL A 43 -13.85 -5.37 15.17
CA VAL A 43 -12.95 -4.22 15.25
C VAL A 43 -13.11 -3.33 14.02
N ARG A 44 -13.41 -2.05 14.24
CA ARG A 44 -13.47 -1.05 13.18
C ARG A 44 -12.07 -0.71 12.68
N ILE A 45 -11.88 -0.75 11.36
CA ILE A 45 -10.61 -0.33 10.74
C ILE A 45 -10.78 0.96 9.93
N ALA A 46 -9.81 1.87 10.03
CA ALA A 46 -9.72 3.06 9.18
C ALA A 46 -8.59 2.90 8.18
N ILE A 47 -8.92 2.96 6.89
CA ILE A 47 -7.96 2.91 5.79
C ILE A 47 -7.78 4.33 5.27
N VAL A 48 -6.65 4.93 5.61
CA VAL A 48 -6.27 6.26 5.12
C VAL A 48 -5.56 6.12 3.77
N CYS A 49 -6.04 6.82 2.75
CA CYS A 49 -5.44 6.82 1.42
C CYS A 49 -5.50 8.20 0.77
N ASP A 50 -4.78 8.39 -0.35
CA ASP A 50 -4.91 9.59 -1.15
C ASP A 50 -6.29 9.68 -1.82
N ASN A 51 -6.61 10.84 -2.39
CA ASN A 51 -7.87 11.09 -3.09
C ASN A 51 -7.88 10.56 -4.54
N TYR A 52 -7.06 9.56 -4.85
CA TYR A 52 -7.01 8.97 -6.19
C TYR A 52 -8.35 8.33 -6.56
N SER A 53 -8.83 8.57 -7.79
CA SER A 53 -10.20 8.23 -8.21
C SER A 53 -10.68 6.82 -7.83
N PRO A 54 -9.94 5.72 -8.09
CA PRO A 54 -10.28 4.37 -7.62
C PRO A 54 -10.54 4.20 -6.12
N HIS A 55 -9.99 5.04 -5.26
CA HIS A 55 -10.23 5.02 -3.81
C HIS A 55 -11.53 5.72 -3.44
N LEU A 56 -12.01 6.62 -4.29
CA LEU A 56 -13.19 7.43 -4.01
C LEU A 56 -14.49 6.66 -4.23
N THR A 57 -15.47 7.00 -3.40
CA THR A 57 -16.89 6.78 -3.67
C THR A 57 -17.39 7.95 -4.49
N THR A 58 -17.76 7.71 -5.74
CA THR A 58 -18.27 8.76 -6.63
C THR A 58 -19.73 8.50 -6.98
N LYS A 59 -20.44 9.52 -7.49
CA LYS A 59 -21.82 9.37 -8.00
C LYS A 59 -21.99 8.14 -8.92
N PRO A 60 -21.16 7.94 -9.97
CA PRO A 60 -21.30 6.79 -10.87
C PRO A 60 -20.78 5.48 -10.28
N CYS A 61 -20.01 5.50 -9.18
CA CYS A 61 -19.45 4.27 -8.61
C CYS A 61 -19.33 4.35 -7.09
N ARG A 62 -20.33 3.78 -6.41
CA ARG A 62 -20.43 3.77 -4.94
C ARG A 62 -19.78 2.55 -4.27
N ARG A 63 -19.15 1.67 -5.05
CA ARG A 63 -18.67 0.35 -4.59
C ARG A 63 -17.71 0.42 -3.41
N VAL A 64 -16.90 1.47 -3.30
CA VAL A 64 -15.95 1.63 -2.18
C VAL A 64 -16.69 1.92 -0.88
N GLY A 65 -17.53 2.96 -0.86
CA GLY A 65 -18.30 3.35 0.31
C GLY A 65 -19.30 2.28 0.74
N ALA A 66 -19.95 1.61 -0.22
CA ALA A 66 -20.85 0.50 0.06
C ALA A 66 -20.12 -0.68 0.71
N TRP A 67 -18.90 -1.00 0.24
CA TRP A 67 -18.07 -2.02 0.87
C TRP A 67 -17.66 -1.61 2.28
N ALA A 68 -17.18 -0.37 2.47
CA ALA A 68 -16.73 0.12 3.76
C ALA A 68 -17.83 0.04 4.82
N ALA A 69 -19.03 0.56 4.49
CA ALA A 69 -20.20 0.53 5.37
C ALA A 69 -20.62 -0.90 5.77
N ALA A 70 -20.50 -1.87 4.85
CA ALA A 70 -20.87 -3.25 5.11
C ALA A 70 -19.82 -4.06 5.90
N HIS A 71 -18.60 -3.57 6.07
CA HIS A 71 -17.47 -4.36 6.62
C HIS A 71 -16.84 -3.76 7.88
N ASN A 72 -17.57 -2.87 8.58
CA ASN A 72 -17.05 -2.14 9.73
C ASN A 72 -15.70 -1.46 9.42
N ALA A 73 -15.63 -0.86 8.23
CA ALA A 73 -14.44 -0.22 7.72
C ALA A 73 -14.76 1.22 7.31
N GLU A 74 -13.77 2.08 7.43
CA GLU A 74 -13.84 3.47 6.99
C GLU A 74 -12.74 3.74 5.98
N ILE A 75 -13.09 4.44 4.90
CA ILE A 75 -12.10 4.93 3.93
C ILE A 75 -11.96 6.43 4.15
N VAL A 76 -10.77 6.84 4.58
CA VAL A 76 -10.44 8.24 4.87
C VAL A 76 -9.49 8.75 3.80
N HIS A 77 -9.76 9.94 3.28
CA HIS A 77 -8.94 10.53 2.23
C HIS A 77 -8.09 11.68 2.76
N THR A 78 -6.82 11.73 2.38
CA THR A 78 -6.00 12.92 2.61
C THR A 78 -6.51 14.08 1.76
N PRO A 79 -6.40 15.35 2.22
CA PRO A 79 -6.68 16.52 1.40
C PRO A 79 -5.85 16.52 0.11
N THR A 80 -6.34 17.26 -0.89
CA THR A 80 -5.62 17.44 -2.17
C THR A 80 -4.23 18.01 -1.92
N ASN A 81 -3.23 17.52 -2.67
CA ASN A 81 -1.82 17.92 -2.56
C ASN A 81 -1.18 17.71 -1.17
N SER A 82 -1.78 16.85 -0.32
CA SER A 82 -1.29 16.60 1.05
C SER A 82 -0.83 15.16 1.25
N SER A 83 -0.08 14.63 0.27
CA SER A 83 0.43 13.25 0.33
C SER A 83 1.33 12.99 1.54
N TRP A 84 2.01 14.01 2.06
CA TRP A 84 2.85 13.93 3.25
C TRP A 84 2.10 13.48 4.52
N LEU A 85 0.78 13.65 4.57
CA LEU A 85 -0.07 13.12 5.64
C LEU A 85 -0.28 11.60 5.56
N ASN A 86 -0.10 11.01 4.38
CA ASN A 86 -0.22 9.58 4.21
C ASN A 86 1.07 8.89 4.69
N ARG A 87 1.02 8.30 5.89
CA ARG A 87 2.18 7.71 6.60
C ARG A 87 2.97 6.70 5.75
N ILE A 88 2.33 6.01 4.81
CA ILE A 88 3.00 5.03 3.95
C ILE A 88 3.97 5.68 2.94
N GLU A 89 3.83 6.96 2.61
CA GLU A 89 4.67 7.62 1.59
C GLU A 89 6.16 7.63 1.97
N ALA A 90 6.47 7.76 3.27
CA ALA A 90 7.83 7.65 3.78
C ALA A 90 8.44 6.26 3.50
N GLN A 91 7.66 5.21 3.78
CA GLN A 91 8.08 3.82 3.54
C GLN A 91 8.19 3.51 2.05
N GLY A 92 7.20 3.95 1.26
CA GLY A 92 7.19 3.79 -0.19
C GLY A 92 8.39 4.46 -0.86
N SER A 93 8.81 5.63 -0.37
CA SER A 93 10.01 6.33 -0.85
C SER A 93 11.28 5.50 -0.62
N MET A 94 11.42 4.88 0.55
CA MET A 94 12.55 4.01 0.87
C MET A 94 12.56 2.75 0.02
N ILE A 95 11.43 2.06 -0.11
CA ILE A 95 11.30 0.86 -0.96
C ILE A 95 11.67 1.18 -2.40
N ARG A 96 11.16 2.30 -2.94
CA ARG A 96 11.47 2.72 -4.32
C ARG A 96 12.96 3.00 -4.50
N ARG A 97 13.59 3.75 -3.58
CA ARG A 97 15.03 4.01 -3.61
C ARG A 97 15.84 2.71 -3.60
N HIS A 98 15.49 1.79 -2.71
CA HIS A 98 16.15 0.49 -2.61
C HIS A 98 16.02 -0.31 -3.90
N ILE A 99 14.82 -0.41 -4.49
CA ILE A 99 14.61 -1.13 -5.75
C ILE A 99 15.43 -0.51 -6.89
N ILE A 100 15.44 0.81 -7.01
CA ILE A 100 16.23 1.51 -8.04
C ILE A 100 17.71 1.23 -7.86
N TRP A 101 18.22 1.37 -6.63
CA TRP A 101 19.62 1.10 -6.33
C TRP A 101 19.98 -0.35 -6.64
N ARG A 102 19.18 -1.31 -6.18
CA ARG A 102 19.40 -2.74 -6.43
C ARG A 102 19.41 -3.05 -7.92
N ASN A 103 18.47 -2.50 -8.68
CA ASN A 103 18.40 -2.74 -10.13
C ASN A 103 19.59 -2.13 -10.88
N LYS A 104 20.13 -0.98 -10.44
CA LYS A 104 21.34 -0.38 -11.03
C LYS A 104 22.61 -1.18 -10.74
N ASN A 105 22.68 -1.78 -9.54
CA ASN A 105 23.87 -2.47 -9.06
C ASN A 105 23.79 -4.01 -9.19
N ALA A 106 22.71 -4.55 -9.76
CA ALA A 106 22.45 -5.99 -9.81
C ALA A 106 23.53 -6.80 -10.55
N ALA A 107 24.29 -6.17 -11.45
CA ALA A 107 25.37 -6.81 -12.19
C ALA A 107 26.75 -6.64 -11.52
N ASP A 108 26.86 -5.83 -10.46
CA ASP A 108 28.13 -5.59 -9.78
C ASP A 108 28.43 -6.73 -8.79
N LYS A 109 29.39 -7.58 -9.19
CA LYS A 109 29.82 -8.75 -8.41
C LYS A 109 30.47 -8.37 -7.08
N ARG A 110 31.16 -7.23 -7.00
CA ARG A 110 31.84 -6.77 -5.77
C ARG A 110 30.83 -6.29 -4.75
N LEU A 111 29.84 -5.52 -5.20
CA LEU A 111 28.71 -5.09 -4.37
C LEU A 111 27.86 -6.26 -3.89
N THR A 112 27.64 -7.26 -4.76
CA THR A 112 26.91 -8.48 -4.38
C THR A 112 27.63 -9.24 -3.27
N ALA A 113 28.96 -9.41 -3.36
CA ALA A 113 29.75 -10.06 -2.33
C ALA A 113 29.71 -9.32 -0.98
N LEU A 114 29.80 -7.98 -0.99
CA LEU A 114 29.71 -7.15 0.22
C LEU A 114 28.36 -7.24 0.92
N VAL A 115 27.26 -7.26 0.16
CA VAL A 115 25.91 -7.41 0.72
C VAL A 115 25.74 -8.79 1.35
N HIS A 116 26.27 -9.85 0.72
CA HIS A 116 26.22 -11.20 1.29
C HIS A 116 27.01 -11.31 2.60
N SER A 117 28.19 -10.69 2.70
CA SER A 117 28.97 -10.70 3.94
C SER A 117 28.28 -9.91 5.06
N ALA A 118 27.63 -8.79 4.74
CA ALA A 118 26.94 -7.95 5.71
C ALA A 118 25.66 -8.60 6.29
N ASN A 119 24.98 -9.45 5.50
CA ASN A 119 23.78 -10.17 5.96
C ASN A 119 24.10 -11.46 6.74
N ALA A 120 25.37 -11.89 6.74
CA ALA A 120 25.83 -13.09 7.44
C ALA A 120 26.42 -12.79 8.84
N ALA A 121 26.51 -11.50 9.20
CA ALA A 121 26.92 -11.00 10.52
C ALA A 121 25.68 -10.58 11.33
#